data_AF-A0A177PDU2-F1
#
_entry.id   AF-A0A177PDU2-F1
#
_cell.length_a   1.000
_cell.length_b   1.000
_cell.length_c   1.000
_cell.angle_alpha   90.00
_cell.angle_beta   90.00
_cell.angle_gamma   90.00
#
_symmetry.space_group_name_H-M   'P 1'
#
loop_
_entity.id
_entity.type
_entity.pdbx_description
1 polymer ?
#
loop_
_entity_poly.entity_id
_entity_poly.type
_entity_poly.pdbx_seq_one_letter_code
_entity_poly.pdbx_strand_id
1 'polypeptide(L)'
;MNRGSKEAEIMDFLQERVFQPILSSPAASERLKQGVRLTITRMSQRDSAGMIHYFWSAIVGTERANSFAAQMRREGFERFEEAIDNFKARFEKPKTIKPAR
;
A
#
# COMPACT_ATOMS: atom_id res chain seq x y z
N MET A 1 7.98 8.51 18.18
CA MET A 1 8.64 7.60 17.22
C MET A 1 9.22 8.45 16.11
N ASN A 2 10.56 8.51 15.97
CA ASN A 2 11.20 9.22 14.87
C ASN A 2 11.28 8.24 13.69
N ARG A 3 10.49 8.44 12.62
CA ARG A 3 10.56 7.60 11.41
C ARG A 3 11.85 7.93 10.66
N GLY A 4 12.52 6.92 10.10
CA GLY A 4 13.58 7.18 9.13
C GLY A 4 13.00 7.81 7.85
N SER A 5 13.86 8.42 7.04
CA SER A 5 13.44 9.13 5.82
C SER A 5 12.66 8.22 4.86
N LYS A 6 13.06 6.95 4.75
CA LYS A 6 12.40 5.99 3.85
C LYS A 6 11.05 5.52 4.35
N GLU A 7 10.89 5.32 5.67
CA GLU A 7 9.59 5.02 6.29
C GLU A 7 8.60 6.16 6.10
N ALA A 8 9.07 7.41 6.20
CA ALA A 8 8.27 8.59 5.91
C ALA A 8 7.85 8.62 4.43
N GLU A 9 8.78 8.47 3.49
CA GLU A 9 8.49 8.46 2.05
C GLU A 9 7.47 7.38 1.65
N ILE A 10 7.57 6.18 2.21
CA ILE A 10 6.62 5.09 1.97
C ILE A 10 5.23 5.49 2.46
N MET A 11 5.14 6.01 3.70
CA MET A 11 3.86 6.39 4.26
C MET A 11 3.23 7.55 3.49
N ASP A 12 4.01 8.58 3.16
CA ASP A 12 3.52 9.76 2.45
C ASP A 12 2.99 9.39 1.06
N PHE A 13 3.74 8.54 0.33
CA PHE A 13 3.30 8.02 -0.96
C PHE A 13 1.96 7.27 -0.84
N LEU A 14 1.84 6.35 0.12
CA LEU A 14 0.63 5.57 0.29
C LEU A 14 -0.53 6.43 0.81
N GLN A 15 -0.25 7.43 1.64
CA GLN A 15 -1.23 8.37 2.14
C GLN A 15 -1.84 9.17 0.99
N GLU A 16 -1.02 9.70 0.10
CA GLU A 16 -1.46 10.50 -1.05
C GLU A 16 -2.17 9.65 -2.12
N ARG A 17 -1.57 8.51 -2.48
CA ARG A 17 -1.99 7.75 -3.68
C ARG A 17 -3.02 6.67 -3.40
N VAL A 18 -3.16 6.23 -2.15
CA VAL A 18 -4.05 5.10 -1.80
C VAL A 18 -4.98 5.45 -0.64
N PHE A 19 -4.43 5.85 0.51
CA PHE A 19 -5.22 5.93 1.73
C PHE A 19 -6.17 7.14 1.78
N GLN A 20 -5.71 8.35 1.46
CA GLN A 20 -6.57 9.54 1.48
C GLN A 20 -7.70 9.49 0.46
N PRO A 21 -7.50 9.04 -0.79
CA PRO A 21 -8.60 8.86 -1.73
C PRO A 21 -9.74 8.00 -1.16
N ILE A 22 -9.40 6.93 -0.43
CA ILE A 22 -10.38 6.05 0.20
C ILE A 22 -11.00 6.72 1.44
N LEU A 23 -10.19 7.30 2.32
CA LEU A 23 -10.65 7.87 3.58
C LEU A 23 -11.53 9.12 3.40
N SER A 24 -11.26 9.91 2.37
CA SER A 24 -12.02 11.13 2.04
C SER A 24 -13.22 10.87 1.13
N SER A 25 -13.30 9.70 0.50
CA SER A 25 -14.41 9.39 -0.40
C SER A 25 -15.72 9.18 0.38
N PRO A 26 -16.80 9.89 0.02
CA PRO A 26 -18.13 9.64 0.56
C PRO A 26 -18.72 8.33 0.03
N ALA A 27 -18.22 7.82 -1.10
CA ALA A 27 -18.64 6.55 -1.69
C ALA A 27 -17.97 5.34 -1.04
N ALA A 28 -16.85 5.55 -0.32
CA ALA A 28 -16.15 4.46 0.35
C ALA A 28 -16.93 3.96 1.57
N SER A 29 -17.09 2.64 1.68
CA SER A 29 -17.74 2.03 2.83
C SER A 29 -16.93 2.23 4.13
N GLU A 30 -17.63 2.32 5.27
CA GLU A 30 -16.96 2.44 6.57
C GLU A 30 -16.06 1.25 6.90
N ARG A 31 -16.44 0.05 6.42
CA ARG A 31 -15.60 -1.15 6.51
C ARG A 31 -14.27 -0.98 5.76
N LEU A 32 -14.32 -0.41 4.55
CA LEU A 32 -13.12 -0.16 3.75
C LEU A 32 -12.21 0.87 4.44
N LYS A 33 -12.79 1.98 4.95
CA LYS A 33 -12.05 3.01 5.70
C LYS A 33 -11.41 2.46 6.97
N GLN A 34 -12.10 1.59 7.72
CA GLN A 34 -11.51 0.93 8.90
C GLN A 34 -10.33 0.03 8.52
N GLY A 35 -10.44 -0.73 7.42
CA GLY A 35 -9.35 -1.54 6.89
C GLY A 35 -8.10 -0.70 6.57
N VAL A 36 -8.30 0.45 5.90
CA VAL A 36 -7.21 1.40 5.60
C VAL A 36 -6.57 1.95 6.87
N ARG A 37 -7.37 2.40 7.85
CA ARG A 37 -6.84 2.91 9.14
C ARG A 37 -6.02 1.87 9.87
N LEU A 38 -6.48 0.61 9.89
CA LEU A 38 -5.74 -0.50 10.49
C LEU A 38 -4.41 -0.77 9.76
N THR A 39 -4.40 -0.70 8.44
CA THR A 39 -3.19 -0.81 7.62
C THR A 39 -2.19 0.30 7.94
N ILE A 40 -2.62 1.57 8.04
CA ILE A 40 -1.76 2.70 8.43
C ILE A 40 -1.11 2.44 9.81
N THR A 41 -1.92 2.07 10.81
CA THR A 41 -1.42 1.79 12.16
C THR A 41 -0.37 0.68 12.14
N ARG A 42 -0.65 -0.43 11.45
CA ARG A 42 0.30 -1.55 11.35
C ARG A 42 1.56 -1.16 10.61
N MET A 43 1.48 -0.46 9.49
CA MET A 43 2.66 0.00 8.77
C MET A 43 3.54 0.91 9.63
N SER A 44 2.94 1.81 10.42
CA SER A 44 3.69 2.74 11.29
C SER A 44 4.54 2.08 12.38
N GLN A 45 4.30 0.80 12.68
CA GLN A 45 5.01 0.00 13.68
C GLN A 45 6.20 -0.79 13.09
N ARG A 46 6.50 -0.62 11.81
CA ARG A 46 7.50 -1.39 11.07
C ARG A 46 8.58 -0.46 10.51
N ASP A 47 9.75 -1.03 10.26
CA ASP A 47 10.78 -0.39 9.43
C ASP A 47 10.38 -0.41 7.95
N SER A 48 11.16 0.27 7.10
CA SER A 48 10.85 0.42 5.68
C SER A 48 10.75 -0.91 4.93
N ALA A 49 11.59 -1.90 5.26
CA ALA A 49 11.49 -3.24 4.68
C ALA A 49 10.20 -3.96 5.11
N GLY A 50 9.87 -3.90 6.39
CA GLY A 50 8.64 -4.46 6.95
C GLY A 50 7.38 -3.77 6.42
N MET A 51 7.42 -2.46 6.16
CA MET A 51 6.34 -1.71 5.53
C MET A 51 6.04 -2.23 4.12
N ILE A 52 7.07 -2.39 3.27
CA ILE A 52 6.93 -2.91 1.91
C ILE A 52 6.36 -4.34 1.95
N HIS A 53 6.95 -5.22 2.77
CA HIS A 53 6.50 -6.60 2.89
C HIS A 53 5.04 -6.70 3.39
N TYR A 54 4.70 -5.91 4.41
CA TYR A 54 3.34 -5.87 4.95
C TYR A 54 2.34 -5.35 3.93
N PHE A 55 2.69 -4.29 3.19
CA PHE A 55 1.84 -3.75 2.13
C PHE A 55 1.50 -4.83 1.10
N TRP A 56 2.49 -5.54 0.55
CA TRP A 56 2.23 -6.67 -0.35
C TRP A 56 1.37 -7.74 0.33
N SER A 57 1.74 -8.23 1.51
CA SER A 57 0.97 -9.30 2.17
C SER A 57 -0.49 -8.93 2.49
N ALA A 58 -0.75 -7.66 2.85
CA ALA A 58 -2.06 -7.17 3.24
C ALA A 58 -2.92 -6.72 2.05
N ILE A 59 -2.28 -6.25 0.98
CA ILE A 59 -2.94 -5.53 -0.12
C ILE A 59 -2.81 -6.27 -1.46
N VAL A 60 -1.72 -7.02 -1.68
CA VAL A 60 -1.40 -7.71 -2.94
C VAL A 60 -0.72 -9.07 -2.67
N GLY A 61 -1.50 -10.14 -2.50
CA GLY A 61 -0.92 -11.49 -2.35
C GLY A 61 -1.75 -12.56 -1.64
N THR A 62 -2.99 -12.29 -1.26
CA THR A 62 -3.89 -13.30 -0.66
C THR A 62 -5.28 -13.21 -1.27
N GLU A 63 -6.16 -14.21 -1.07
CA GLU A 63 -7.59 -14.09 -1.43
C GLU A 63 -8.22 -12.81 -0.85
N ARG A 64 -7.73 -12.33 0.31
CA ARG A 64 -8.12 -11.04 0.89
C ARG A 64 -7.63 -9.84 0.09
N ALA A 65 -6.42 -9.87 -0.46
CA ALA A 65 -5.93 -8.86 -1.40
C ALA A 65 -6.80 -8.77 -2.65
N ASN A 66 -7.22 -9.93 -3.20
CA ASN A 66 -8.15 -9.97 -4.32
C ASN A 66 -9.52 -9.40 -3.92
N SER A 67 -10.00 -9.68 -2.71
CA SER A 67 -11.25 -9.07 -2.21
C SER A 67 -11.13 -7.56 -2.01
N PHE A 68 -9.96 -7.06 -1.59
CA PHE A 68 -9.71 -5.63 -1.38
C PHE A 68 -9.58 -4.89 -2.71
N ALA A 69 -8.79 -5.41 -3.64
CA ALA A 69 -8.68 -4.87 -5.00
C ALA A 69 -10.03 -4.92 -5.74
N ALA A 70 -10.78 -6.01 -5.60
CA ALA A 70 -12.13 -6.12 -6.15
C ALA A 70 -13.10 -5.12 -5.51
N GLN A 71 -13.02 -4.92 -4.18
CA GLN A 71 -13.82 -3.93 -3.47
C GLN A 71 -13.46 -2.51 -3.93
N MET A 72 -12.18 -2.21 -4.10
CA MET A 72 -11.70 -0.93 -4.61
C MET A 72 -12.24 -0.65 -6.02
N ARG A 73 -12.15 -1.63 -6.94
CA ARG A 73 -12.74 -1.49 -8.29
C ARG A 73 -14.27 -1.32 -8.24
N ARG A 74 -14.97 -2.10 -7.40
CA ARG A 74 -16.43 -1.98 -7.22
C ARG A 74 -16.85 -0.61 -6.67
N GLU A 75 -16.04 -0.03 -5.80
CA GLU A 75 -16.27 1.29 -5.20
C GLU A 75 -15.68 2.44 -6.06
N GLY A 76 -15.20 2.17 -7.27
CA GLY A 76 -14.77 3.17 -8.27
C GLY A 76 -13.32 3.63 -8.17
N PHE A 77 -12.48 2.96 -7.38
CA PHE A 77 -11.06 3.30 -7.21
C PHE A 77 -10.17 2.63 -8.28
N GLU A 78 -10.35 3.03 -9.54
CA GLU A 78 -9.68 2.43 -10.71
C GLU A 78 -8.18 2.75 -10.79
N ARG A 79 -7.75 3.88 -10.20
CA ARG A 79 -6.32 4.30 -10.17
C ARG A 79 -5.45 3.49 -9.23
N PHE A 80 -6.01 2.48 -8.58
CA PHE A 80 -5.30 1.69 -7.61
C PHE A 80 -4.15 0.89 -8.23
N GLU A 81 -4.36 0.32 -9.42
CA GLU A 81 -3.31 -0.42 -10.14
C GLU A 81 -2.12 0.47 -10.48
N GLU A 82 -2.38 1.69 -10.97
CA GLU A 82 -1.36 2.72 -11.20
C GLU A 82 -0.55 3.02 -9.92
N ALA A 83 -1.23 3.09 -8.76
CA ALA A 83 -0.55 3.32 -7.48
C ALA A 83 0.32 2.14 -7.05
N ILE A 84 -0.11 0.90 -7.32
CA ILE A 84 0.67 -0.32 -7.04
C ILE A 84 1.92 -0.39 -7.93
N ASP A 85 1.79 -0.12 -9.22
CA ASP A 85 2.92 -0.12 -10.16
C ASP A 85 3.95 0.95 -9.79
N ASN A 86 3.48 2.15 -9.46
CA ASN A 86 4.34 3.24 -8.99
C ASN A 86 5.02 2.90 -7.65
N PHE A 87 4.31 2.24 -6.73
CA PHE A 87 4.87 1.77 -5.47
C PHE A 87 6.01 0.78 -5.71
N LYS A 88 5.78 -0.19 -6.60
CA LYS A 88 6.76 -1.20 -6.98
C LYS A 88 8.01 -0.57 -7.58
N ALA A 89 7.84 0.31 -8.57
CA ALA A 89 8.94 0.98 -9.24
C ALA A 89 9.79 1.84 -8.29
N ARG A 90 9.15 2.48 -7.30
CA ARG A 90 9.81 3.42 -6.40
C ARG A 90 10.48 2.76 -5.20
N PHE A 91 9.89 1.70 -4.65
CA PHE A 91 10.32 1.13 -3.37
C PHE A 91 10.87 -0.29 -3.47
N GLU A 92 10.62 -1.02 -4.56
CA GLU A 92 11.36 -2.25 -4.86
C GLU A 92 12.64 -1.92 -5.62
N LYS A 93 13.77 -2.47 -5.17
CA LYS A 93 14.98 -2.43 -5.99
C LYS A 93 14.78 -3.34 -7.21
N PRO A 94 15.24 -2.97 -8.41
CA PRO A 94 15.40 -3.96 -9.46
C PRO A 94 16.27 -5.09 -8.92
N LYS A 95 15.83 -6.34 -9.07
CA LYS A 95 16.66 -7.51 -8.78
C LYS A 95 17.91 -7.35 -9.65
N THR A 96 19.05 -6.97 -9.05
CA THR A 96 20.34 -7.09 -9.72
C THR A 96 20.55 -8.57 -9.95
N ILE A 97 20.30 -9.03 -11.18
CA ILE A 97 20.74 -10.33 -11.64
C ILE A 97 22.27 -10.24 -11.60
N LYS A 98 22.88 -10.82 -10.56
CA LYS A 98 24.33 -11.04 -10.59
C LYS A 98 24.57 -12.05 -11.72
N PRO A 99 25.46 -11.76 -12.69
CA PRO A 99 25.81 -12.76 -13.69
C PRO A 99 26.36 -13.98 -12.94
N ALA A 100 25.88 -15.17 -13.33
CA ALA A 100 26.46 -16.42 -12.88
C ALA A 100 27.96 -16.41 -13.22
N ARG A 101 28.79 -16.69 -12.21
CA ARG A 101 30.23 -16.87 -12.39
C ARG A 101 30.50 -18.16 -13.16
#